data_AF-A0AA44ELL4-F1
#
_entry.id   AF-A0AA44ELL4-F1
#
_cell.length_a   1.000
_cell.length_b   1.000
_cell.length_c   1.000
_cell.angle_alpha   90.00
_cell.angle_beta   90.00
_cell.angle_gamma   90.00
#
_symmetry.space_group_name_H-M   'P 1'
#
loop_
_entity.id
_entity.type
_entity.pdbx_description
1 polymer ?
#
loop_
_entity_poly.entity_id
_entity_poly.type
_entity_poly.pdbx_seq_one_letter_code
_entity_poly.pdbx_strand_id
1 'polypeptide(L)'
;MNAAAGDATPRPFPWDAVLHAGFCLLRLSSEVFWRLTPREFFAMTGGVRSGSHGPDRQEMEAMMRRFPDREASDHRFAKMF
;
A
#
# COMPACT_ATOMS: atom_id res chain seq x y z
N MET A 1 31.91 13.99 -4.02
CA MET A 1 31.37 13.40 -2.78
C MET A 1 31.14 14.56 -1.81
N ASN A 2 29.90 15.02 -1.65
CA ASN A 2 29.56 16.10 -0.70
C ASN A 2 28.57 15.54 0.32
N ALA A 3 29.03 15.44 1.57
CA ALA A 3 28.22 15.02 2.70
C ALA A 3 27.18 16.10 3.00
N ALA A 4 25.90 15.78 2.80
CA ALA A 4 24.77 16.57 3.29
C ALA A 4 24.62 16.35 4.81
N ALA A 5 25.60 16.80 5.58
CA ALA A 5 25.44 17.03 7.00
C ALA A 5 25.07 18.51 7.19
N GLY A 6 23.91 18.90 6.66
CA GLY A 6 23.26 20.12 7.13
C GLY A 6 22.84 19.90 8.57
N ASP A 7 22.99 20.90 9.44
CA ASP A 7 22.59 20.91 10.84
C ASP A 7 21.21 20.26 11.03
N ALA A 8 21.20 18.96 11.30
CA ALA A 8 19.98 18.22 11.54
C ALA A 8 19.62 18.43 13.01
N THR A 9 19.02 19.57 13.32
CA THR A 9 18.29 19.71 14.58
C THR A 9 17.37 18.49 14.70
N PRO A 10 17.44 17.69 15.78
CA PRO A 10 16.63 16.50 15.91
C PRO A 10 15.16 16.87 15.72
N ARG A 11 14.52 16.33 14.67
CA ARG A 11 13.09 16.55 14.49
C ARG A 11 12.35 15.87 15.63
N PRO A 12 11.38 16.55 16.26
CA PRO A 12 10.57 15.92 17.30
C PRO A 12 9.83 14.73 16.70
N PHE A 13 9.57 13.74 17.55
CA PHE A 13 8.82 12.54 17.16
C PHE A 13 7.42 12.94 16.64
N PRO A 14 6.97 12.41 15.48
CA PRO A 14 5.77 12.89 14.79
C PRO A 14 4.48 12.31 15.39
N TRP A 15 4.10 12.78 16.59
CA TRP A 15 2.92 12.28 17.30
C TRP A 15 1.62 12.39 16.51
N ASP A 16 1.39 13.48 15.76
CA ASP A 16 0.17 13.68 14.98
C ASP A 16 -0.04 12.57 13.94
N ALA A 17 1.02 12.21 13.21
CA ALA A 17 0.96 11.16 12.20
C ALA A 17 0.71 9.78 12.82
N VAL A 18 1.33 9.52 13.98
CA VAL A 18 1.19 8.26 14.72
C VAL A 18 -0.23 8.11 15.26
N LEU A 19 -0.80 9.16 15.85
CA LEU A 19 -2.17 9.16 16.38
C LEU A 19 -3.20 9.04 15.25
N HIS A 20 -2.99 9.73 14.12
CA HIS A 20 -3.86 9.62 12.96
C HIS A 20 -3.84 8.21 12.35
N ALA A 21 -2.65 7.63 12.18
CA ALA A 21 -2.52 6.26 11.69
C ALA A 21 -3.18 5.24 12.64
N GLY A 22 -2.99 5.38 13.96
CA GLY A 22 -3.58 4.48 14.96
C GLY A 22 -5.11 4.59 15.05
N PHE A 23 -5.64 5.78 15.26
CA PHE A 23 -7.06 5.98 15.55
C PHE A 23 -7.94 6.16 14.31
N CYS A 24 -7.42 6.72 13.22
CA CYS A 24 -8.21 6.99 12.02
C CYS A 24 -8.01 5.92 10.94
N LEU A 25 -6.77 5.60 10.59
CA LEU A 25 -6.49 4.66 9.49
C LEU A 25 -6.67 3.20 9.91
N LEU A 26 -6.06 2.81 11.03
CA LEU A 26 -6.15 1.44 11.57
C LEU A 26 -7.38 1.24 12.47
N ARG A 27 -8.04 2.33 12.90
CA ARG A 27 -9.24 2.34 13.76
C ARG A 27 -9.08 1.50 15.05
N LEU A 28 -7.90 1.56 15.65
CA LEU A 28 -7.61 0.87 16.91
C LEU A 28 -8.38 1.52 18.07
N SER A 29 -8.78 0.71 19.05
CA SER A 29 -9.19 1.26 20.35
C SER A 29 -7.98 1.88 21.06
N SER A 30 -8.23 2.81 21.98
CA SER A 30 -7.19 3.42 22.81
C SER A 30 -6.38 2.38 23.58
N GLU A 31 -7.05 1.37 24.15
CA GLU A 31 -6.39 0.29 24.89
C GLU A 31 -5.43 -0.52 23.99
N VAL A 32 -5.89 -0.92 22.80
CA VAL A 32 -5.06 -1.70 21.88
C VAL A 32 -3.86 -0.86 21.41
N PHE A 33 -4.08 0.39 21.05
CA PHE A 33 -3.03 1.30 20.58
C PHE A 33 -1.89 1.45 21.60
N TRP A 34 -2.23 1.67 22.88
CA TRP A 34 -1.22 1.85 23.93
C TRP A 34 -0.53 0.55 24.39
N ARG A 35 -1.11 -0.61 24.07
CA ARG A 35 -0.48 -1.92 24.32
C ARG A 35 0.49 -2.35 23.23
N LEU A 36 0.42 -1.74 22.04
CA LEU A 36 1.30 -2.10 20.93
C LEU A 36 2.74 -1.69 21.20
N THR A 37 3.66 -2.56 20.82
CA THR A 37 5.07 -2.17 20.72
C THR A 37 5.30 -1.32 19.47
N PRO A 38 6.31 -0.42 19.48
CA PRO A 38 6.66 0.35 18.27
C PRO A 38 6.96 -0.52 17.05
N ARG A 39 7.51 -1.72 17.25
CA ARG A 39 7.81 -2.68 16.16
C ARG A 39 6.54 -3.25 15.54
N GLU A 40 5.55 -3.58 16.35
CA GLU A 40 4.24 -4.04 15.86
C GLU A 40 3.51 -2.93 15.12
N PHE A 41 3.52 -1.71 15.67
CA PHE A 41 2.94 -0.54 15.02
C PHE A 41 3.61 -0.23 13.67
N PHE A 42 4.94 -0.32 13.60
CA PHE A 42 5.70 -0.14 12.36
C PHE A 42 5.33 -1.19 11.31
N ALA A 43 5.11 -2.45 11.72
CA ALA A 43 4.66 -3.50 10.80
C ALA A 43 3.25 -3.22 10.26
N MET A 44 2.31 -2.81 11.12
CA MET A 44 0.93 -2.50 10.73
C MET A 44 0.82 -1.30 9.79
N THR A 45 1.69 -0.31 9.95
CA THR A 45 1.75 0.88 9.08
C THR A 45 2.48 0.62 7.75
N GLY A 46 2.91 -0.62 7.48
CA GLY A 46 3.54 -1.01 6.22
C GLY A 46 5.06 -0.86 6.20
N GLY A 47 5.70 -0.54 7.32
CA GLY A 47 7.15 -0.40 7.44
C GLY A 47 7.94 -1.69 7.19
N VAL A 48 7.28 -2.85 7.29
CA VAL A 48 7.89 -4.18 7.01
C VAL A 48 7.70 -4.60 5.55
N ARG A 49 6.88 -3.89 4.77
CA ARG A 49 6.64 -4.24 3.36
C ARG A 49 7.88 -3.88 2.54
N SER A 50 8.68 -4.88 2.18
CA SER A 50 9.77 -4.70 1.22
C SER A 50 9.16 -4.43 -0.15
N GLY A 51 9.00 -3.15 -0.51
CA GLY A 51 9.01 -2.69 -1.91
C GLY A 51 8.01 -3.33 -2.87
N SER A 52 6.84 -3.82 -2.44
CA SER A 52 5.76 -4.09 -3.39
C SER A 52 5.16 -2.76 -3.81
N HIS A 53 5.86 -2.08 -4.71
CA HIS A 53 5.19 -1.25 -5.69
C HIS A 53 4.16 -2.16 -6.35
N GLY A 54 2.89 -1.76 -6.35
CA GLY A 54 1.89 -2.43 -7.17
C GLY A 54 2.37 -2.44 -8.63
N PRO A 55 1.80 -3.32 -9.48
CA PRO A 55 2.25 -3.45 -10.86
C PRO A 55 2.28 -2.07 -11.52
N ASP A 56 3.41 -1.72 -12.13
CA ASP A 56 3.51 -0.49 -12.88
C ASP A 56 2.62 -0.54 -14.14
N ARG A 57 2.56 0.57 -14.89
CA ARG A 57 1.74 0.66 -16.09
C ARG A 57 2.09 -0.44 -17.11
N GLN A 58 3.37 -0.76 -17.26
CA GLN A 58 3.85 -1.76 -18.22
C GLN A 58 3.49 -3.17 -17.77
N GLU A 59 3.62 -3.47 -16.48
CA GLU A 59 3.24 -4.75 -15.89
C GLU A 59 1.73 -4.97 -15.99
N MET A 60 0.92 -3.93 -15.77
CA MET A 60 -0.53 -3.97 -15.98
C MET A 60 -0.88 -4.30 -17.44
N GLU A 61 -0.23 -3.63 -18.41
CA GLU A 61 -0.45 -3.87 -19.83
C GLU A 61 0.04 -5.26 -20.28
N ALA A 62 1.10 -5.79 -19.67
CA ALA A 62 1.54 -7.16 -19.88
C ALA A 62 0.51 -8.17 -19.35
N MET A 63 -0.09 -7.91 -18.18
CA MET A 63 -1.16 -8.75 -17.62
C MET A 63 -2.42 -8.73 -18.48
N MET A 64 -2.87 -7.55 -18.94
CA MET A 64 -4.03 -7.42 -19.82
C MET A 64 -3.86 -8.18 -21.14
N ARG A 65 -2.64 -8.15 -21.72
CA ARG A 65 -2.33 -8.94 -22.93
C ARG A 65 -2.27 -10.44 -22.65
N ARG A 66 -1.80 -10.84 -21.48
CA ARG A 66 -1.64 -12.25 -21.10
C ARG A 66 -2.96 -12.91 -20.69
N PHE A 67 -3.88 -12.14 -20.13
CA PHE A 67 -5.20 -12.57 -19.71
C PHE A 67 -6.28 -11.69 -20.34
N PRO A 68 -6.50 -11.80 -21.67
CA PRO A 68 -7.57 -11.06 -22.32
C PRO A 68 -8.93 -11.60 -21.84
N ASP A 69 -9.78 -10.70 -21.35
CA ASP A 69 -11.15 -11.05 -21.00
C ASP A 69 -11.87 -11.59 -22.25
N ARG A 70 -12.28 -12.85 -22.20
CA ARG A 70 -13.10 -13.46 -23.24
C ARG A 70 -14.55 -13.37 -22.81
N GLU A 71 -15.29 -12.41 -23.36
CA GLU A 71 -16.75 -12.46 -23.56
C GLU A 71 -17.20 -11.22 -24.36
N ALA A 72 -16.92 -11.18 -25.67
CA ALA A 72 -17.60 -10.25 -26.60
C ALA A 72 -17.92 -10.88 -27.97
N SER A 73 -17.56 -12.14 -28.19
CA SER A 73 -17.78 -12.80 -29.47
C SER A 73 -18.02 -14.30 -29.27
N ASP A 74 -19.05 -14.64 -28.51
CA ASP A 74 -19.80 -15.88 -28.72
C ASP A 74 -21.15 -15.58 -29.38
N HIS A 75 -21.10 -14.92 -30.54
CA HIS A 75 -22.23 -14.84 -31.49
C HIS A 75 -22.44 -16.18 -32.22
N ARG A 76 -22.24 -17.34 -31.56
CA ARG A 76 -22.51 -18.66 -32.16
C ARG A 76 -23.93 -19.18 -31.92
N PHE A 77 -24.76 -18.44 -31.19
CA PHE A 77 -26.18 -18.75 -31.02
C PHE A 77 -27.10 -18.15 -32.12
N ALA A 78 -26.58 -17.32 -33.03
CA ALA A 78 -27.39 -16.63 -34.04
C ALA A 78 -27.58 -17.40 -35.38
N LYS A 79 -27.23 -18.68 -35.43
CA LYS A 79 -27.39 -19.52 -36.65
C LYS A 79 -28.22 -20.78 -36.40
N MET A 80 -29.28 -20.64 -35.59
CA MET A 80 -30.24 -21.74 -35.32
C MET A 80 -31.69 -21.41 -35.74
N PHE A 81 -31.91 -20.30 -36.43
CA PHE A 81 -33.16 -19.97 -37.15
C PHE A 81 -32.82 -19.26 -38.45
#